data_AF-A0A0A9CSA6-F1
#
_entry.id   AF-A0A0A9CSA6-F1
#
_cell.length_a   1.000
_cell.length_b   1.000
_cell.length_c   1.000
_cell.angle_alpha   90.00
_cell.angle_beta   90.00
_cell.angle_gamma   90.00
#
_symmetry.space_group_name_H-M   'P 1'
#
loop_
_entity.id
_entity.type
_entity.pdbx_description
1 polymer ?
#
loop_
_entity_poly.entity_id
_entity_poly.type
_entity_poly.pdbx_seq_one_letter_code
_entity_poly.pdbx_strand_id
1 'polypeptide(L)'
;MRNPSTPQRFWLPLLHDSVELFNCKPSLLNVAETTLLLNKLQELSMAKLRPDFSSNHLPTHALNSVRLALASNLARAILEDP
;
A
#
# COMPACT_ATOMS: atom_id res chain seq x y z
N MET A 1 0.69 -16.73 -20.80
CA MET A 1 -0.25 -16.92 -19.67
C MET A 1 -0.25 -15.65 -18.84
N ARG A 2 -1.40 -14.99 -18.67
CA ARG A 2 -1.51 -13.81 -17.78
C ARG A 2 -1.19 -14.27 -16.37
N ASN A 3 -0.19 -13.65 -15.75
CA ASN A 3 0.16 -13.86 -14.34
C ASN A 3 -1.13 -13.73 -13.49
N PRO A 4 -1.48 -14.67 -12.59
CA PRO A 4 -2.65 -14.54 -11.74
C PRO A 4 -2.38 -13.44 -10.70
N SER A 5 -2.51 -12.19 -11.14
CA SER A 5 -2.44 -11.03 -10.28
C SER A 5 -3.69 -11.01 -9.39
N THR A 6 -3.52 -10.78 -8.10
CA THR A 6 -4.60 -10.53 -7.16
C THR A 6 -5.61 -9.54 -7.78
N PRO A 7 -6.92 -9.85 -7.81
CA PRO A 7 -7.91 -8.94 -8.40
C PRO A 7 -7.88 -7.57 -7.70
N GLN A 8 -7.91 -6.47 -8.48
CA GLN A 8 -7.72 -5.09 -8.00
C GLN A 8 -8.58 -4.73 -6.78
N ARG A 9 -9.80 -5.25 -6.70
CA ARG A 9 -10.70 -5.05 -5.56
C ARG A 9 -10.05 -5.43 -4.21
N PHE A 10 -9.24 -6.49 -4.18
CA PHE A 10 -8.62 -6.97 -2.95
C PHE A 10 -7.35 -6.21 -2.55
N TRP A 11 -6.81 -5.34 -3.40
CA TRP A 11 -5.57 -4.61 -3.11
C TRP A 11 -5.73 -3.60 -1.98
N LEU A 12 -6.84 -2.86 -1.95
CA LEU A 12 -7.03 -1.84 -0.93
C LEU A 12 -7.22 -2.41 0.48
N PRO A 13 -8.05 -3.45 0.71
CA PRO A 13 -8.12 -4.12 2.00
C PRO A 13 -6.77 -4.69 2.43
N LEU A 14 -6.08 -5.38 1.52
CA LEU A 14 -4.79 -6.01 1.82
C LEU A 14 -3.71 -4.98 2.17
N LEU A 15 -3.68 -3.83 1.49
CA LEU A 15 -2.80 -2.71 1.82
C LEU A 15 -3.14 -2.08 3.18
N HIS A 16 -4.43 -1.93 3.49
CA HIS A 16 -4.88 -1.39 4.77
C HIS A 16 -4.47 -2.30 5.93
N ASP A 17 -4.76 -3.59 5.84
CA ASP A 17 -4.41 -4.59 6.85
C ASP A 17 -2.88 -4.69 7.02
N SER A 18 -2.14 -4.59 5.92
CA SER A 18 -0.67 -4.55 5.97
C SER A 18 -0.17 -3.34 6.76
N VAL A 19 -0.80 -2.18 6.62
CA VAL A 19 -0.41 -0.96 7.36
C VAL A 19 -0.82 -1.02 8.82
N GLU A 20 -1.95 -1.60 9.17
CA GLU A 20 -2.27 -1.88 10.57
C GLU A 20 -1.25 -2.83 11.20
N LEU A 21 -0.81 -3.85 10.48
CA LEU A 21 0.27 -4.75 10.91
C LEU A 21 1.61 -4.01 11.08
N PHE A 22 1.97 -3.09 10.16
CA PHE A 22 3.17 -2.26 10.27
C PHE A 22 3.11 -1.29 11.45
N ASN A 23 1.93 -0.77 11.79
CA ASN A 23 1.78 0.09 12.97
C ASN A 23 1.79 -0.72 14.27
N CYS A 24 1.35 -1.99 14.24
CA CYS A 24 1.33 -2.86 15.41
C CYS A 24 2.72 -3.42 15.80
N LYS A 25 3.69 -3.49 14.87
CA LYS A 25 5.06 -3.94 15.15
C LYS A 25 6.08 -3.00 14.51
N PRO A 26 7.15 -2.61 15.22
CA PRO A 26 8.21 -1.76 14.69
C PRO A 26 9.14 -2.50 13.70
N SER A 27 8.62 -3.46 12.93
CA SER A 27 9.34 -4.09 11.84
C SER A 27 9.46 -3.12 10.68
N LEU A 28 10.68 -2.66 10.40
CA LEU A 28 10.98 -1.91 9.20
C LEU A 28 10.81 -2.82 7.98
N LEU A 29 10.17 -2.29 6.94
CA LEU A 29 10.30 -2.87 5.62
C LEU A 29 11.59 -2.35 5.01
N ASN A 30 12.25 -3.16 4.19
CA ASN A 30 13.37 -2.63 3.42
C ASN A 30 12.88 -1.67 2.32
N VAL A 31 13.82 -0.92 1.73
CA VAL A 31 13.52 0.07 0.68
C VAL A 31 12.76 -0.56 -0.50
N ALA A 32 13.11 -1.78 -0.91
CA ALA A 32 12.47 -2.45 -2.05
C ALA A 32 11.01 -2.83 -1.75
N GLU A 33 10.73 -3.37 -0.57
CA GLU A 33 9.39 -3.73 -0.11
C GLU A 33 8.50 -2.49 0.02
N THR A 34 9.00 -1.44 0.65
CA THR A 34 8.24 -0.19 0.81
C THR A 34 7.97 0.49 -0.54
N THR A 35 8.95 0.50 -1.43
CA THR A 35 8.79 1.03 -2.80
C THR A 35 7.75 0.24 -3.58
N LEU A 36 7.75 -1.09 -3.47
CA LEU A 36 6.74 -1.95 -4.10
C LEU A 36 5.33 -1.58 -3.60
N LEU A 37 5.13 -1.44 -2.30
CA LEU A 37 3.82 -1.10 -1.74
C LEU A 37 3.36 0.30 -2.15
N LEU A 38 4.26 1.28 -2.21
CA LEU A 38 3.96 2.63 -2.71
C LEU A 38 3.53 2.61 -4.19
N ASN A 39 4.22 1.85 -5.03
CA ASN A 39 3.86 1.68 -6.45
C ASN A 39 2.46 1.07 -6.58
N LYS A 40 2.12 0.09 -5.74
CA LYS A 40 0.82 -0.57 -5.75
C LYS A 40 -0.30 0.32 -5.23
N LEU A 41 -0.02 1.16 -4.24
CA LEU A 41 -0.93 2.21 -3.81
C LEU A 41 -1.18 3.24 -4.93
N GLN A 42 -0.15 3.59 -5.70
CA GLN A 42 -0.28 4.49 -6.85
C GLN A 42 -1.09 3.86 -7.99
N GLU A 43 -0.83 2.60 -8.36
CA GLU A 43 -1.63 1.85 -9.34
C GLU A 43 -3.11 1.84 -8.95
N LEU A 44 -3.40 1.59 -7.67
CA LEU A 44 -4.76 1.61 -7.15
C LEU A 44 -5.38 3.01 -7.24
N SER A 45 -4.64 4.06 -6.84
CA SER A 45 -5.11 5.45 -6.93
C SER A 45 -5.46 5.85 -8.37
N MET A 46 -4.69 5.38 -9.34
CA MET A 46 -4.98 5.60 -10.77
C MET A 46 -6.16 4.76 -11.24
N ALA A 47 -6.31 3.52 -10.74
CA ALA A 47 -7.45 2.67 -11.05
C ALA A 47 -8.78 3.33 -10.63
N LYS A 48 -8.80 4.06 -9.50
CA LYS A 48 -9.99 4.83 -9.05
C LYS A 48 -10.52 5.85 -10.06
N LEU A 49 -9.70 6.30 -11.00
CA LEU A 49 -10.09 7.27 -12.03
C LEU A 49 -10.80 6.62 -13.21
N ARG A 50 -10.82 5.28 -13.29
CA ARG A 50 -11.44 4.56 -14.39
C ARG A 50 -12.94 4.34 -14.14
N PRO A 51 -13.78 4.40 -15.18
CA PRO A 51 -15.23 4.25 -15.04
C PRO A 51 -15.68 2.84 -14.60
N ASP A 52 -14.83 1.84 -14.77
CA ASP A 52 -15.05 0.45 -14.36
C ASP A 52 -14.59 0.16 -12.92
N PHE A 53 -14.13 1.16 -12.18
CA PHE A 53 -13.62 0.98 -10.83
C PHE A 53 -14.74 0.79 -9.80
N SER A 54 -14.90 -0.44 -9.33
CA SER A 54 -15.72 -0.75 -8.16
C SER A 54 -14.87 -0.61 -6.89
N SER A 55 -15.04 0.50 -6.17
CA SER A 55 -14.39 0.68 -4.87
C SER A 55 -14.97 -0.28 -3.85
N ASN A 56 -14.12 -1.09 -3.21
CA ASN A 56 -14.53 -1.79 -2.00
C ASN A 56 -14.78 -0.79 -0.85
N HIS A 57 -15.64 -1.18 0.09
CA HIS A 57 -16.19 -0.42 1.24
C HIS A 57 -15.17 0.13 2.27
N LEU A 58 -13.95 0.47 1.86
CA LEU A 58 -12.96 1.00 2.78
C LEU A 58 -13.15 2.51 3.02
N PRO A 59 -12.91 2.99 4.25
CA PRO A 59 -13.04 4.39 4.59
C PRO A 59 -12.15 5.28 3.71
N THR A 60 -12.64 6.47 3.35
CA THR A 60 -11.91 7.43 2.50
C THR A 60 -10.53 7.80 3.06
N HIS A 61 -10.35 7.70 4.38
CA HIS A 61 -9.09 7.99 5.07
C HIS A 61 -8.07 6.84 5.03
N ALA A 62 -8.49 5.60 4.77
CA ALA A 62 -7.63 4.41 4.76
C ALA A 62 -6.43 4.57 3.81
N LEU A 63 -6.68 5.12 2.61
CA LEU A 63 -5.62 5.39 1.62
C LEU A 63 -4.56 6.37 2.12
N ASN A 64 -4.99 7.41 2.85
CA ASN A 64 -4.07 8.42 3.37
C ASN A 64 -3.25 7.85 4.53
N SER A 65 -3.87 7.07 5.43
CA SER A 65 -3.16 6.36 6.49
C SER A 65 -2.11 5.39 5.92
N VAL A 66 -2.47 4.65 4.86
CA VAL A 66 -1.54 3.73 4.19
C VAL A 66 -0.37 4.48 3.56
N ARG A 67 -0.64 5.58 2.87
CA ARG A 67 0.41 6.41 2.26
C ARG A 67 1.38 6.96 3.31
N LEU A 68 0.85 7.48 4.41
CA LEU A 68 1.66 8.04 5.49
C LEU A 68 2.55 6.99 6.13
N ALA A 69 1.99 5.83 6.49
CA ALA A 69 2.74 4.75 7.13
C ALA A 69 3.90 4.24 6.25
N LEU A 70 3.64 4.05 4.94
CA LEU A 70 4.68 3.62 4.00
C LEU A 70 5.76 4.70 3.81
N ALA A 71 5.38 5.97 3.71
CA ALA A 71 6.36 7.07 3.60
C ALA A 71 7.25 7.18 4.85
N SER A 72 6.65 7.06 6.04
CA SER A 72 7.39 7.05 7.31
C SER A 72 8.32 5.83 7.42
N ASN A 73 7.88 4.66 6.96
CA ASN A 73 8.72 3.46 6.92
C ASN A 73 9.92 3.65 5.96
N LEU A 74 9.69 4.17 4.75
CA LEU A 74 10.75 4.43 3.77
C LEU A 74 11.80 5.39 4.31
N ALA A 75 11.35 6.48 4.95
CA ALA A 75 12.25 7.46 5.55
C ALA A 75 13.15 6.81 6.61
N ARG A 76 12.58 5.96 7.47
CA ARG A 76 13.36 5.21 8.46
C ARG A 76 14.30 4.20 7.80
N ALA A 77 13.84 3.48 6.78
CA ALA A 77 14.65 2.49 6.06
C ALA A 77 15.89 3.10 5.44
N ILE A 78 15.76 4.28 4.82
CA ILE A 78 16.89 5.02 4.24
C ILE A 78 17.85 5.52 5.33
N LEU A 79 17.36 5.89 6.51
CA LEU A 79 18.19 6.35 7.62
C LEU A 79 18.89 5.21 8.37
N GLU A 80 18.33 4.00 8.33
CA GLU A 80 18.88 2.79 8.95
C GLU A 80 19.80 2.00 7.97
N ASP A 81 19.80 2.33 6.68
CA ASP A 81 20.72 1.75 5.67
C ASP A 81 22.13 2.35 5.85
N PRO A 82 23.18 1.53 6.12
CA PRO A 82 24.52 2.00 6.46
C PRO A 82 25.34 2.56 5.28
#